data_AF-A0A0F9PGA0-F1
#
_entry.id   AF-A0A0F9PGA0-F1
#
_cell.length_a   1.000
_cell.length_b   1.000
_cell.length_c   1.000
_cell.angle_alpha   90.00
_cell.angle_beta   90.00
_cell.angle_gamma   90.00
#
_symmetry.space_group_name_H-M   'P 1'
#
loop_
_entity.id
_entity.type
_entity.pdbx_description
1 polymer ?
#
loop_
_entity_poly.entity_id
_entity_poly.type
_entity_poly.pdbx_seq_one_letter_code
_entity_poly.pdbx_strand_id
1 'polypeptide(L)' 'MTTIPVKKELLEELVDLKLKFLYDEIDKILAKWSYESPTQFLQDTKSGIIEEAENDAITINYLIKIIAC' A
#
# COMPACT_ATOMS: atom_id res chain seq x y z
N MET A 1 -2.98 33.03 -7.06
CA MET A 1 -2.55 31.94 -6.17
C MET A 1 -2.85 32.37 -4.75
N THR A 2 -3.60 31.57 -4.01
CA THR A 2 -3.94 31.85 -2.63
C THR A 2 -2.97 31.08 -1.74
N THR A 3 -2.27 31.78 -0.86
CA THR A 3 -1.35 31.15 0.10
C THR A 3 -2.09 30.96 1.41
N ILE A 4 -2.23 29.70 1.85
CA ILE A 4 -2.86 29.36 3.12
C ILE A 4 -1.74 28.92 4.07
N PRO A 5 -1.50 29.63 5.19
CA PRO A 5 -0.52 29.20 6.17
C PRO A 5 -0.99 27.92 6.87
N VAL A 6 -0.12 26.92 6.92
CA VAL A 6 -0.39 25.63 7.57
C VAL A 6 0.71 25.34 8.59
N LYS A 7 0.33 24.78 9.74
CA LYS A 7 1.27 24.33 10.78
C LYS A 7 2.06 23.12 10.27
N LYS A 8 3.37 23.11 10.49
CA LYS A 8 4.24 22.01 10.06
C LYS A 8 3.80 20.69 10.68
N GLU A 9 3.43 20.71 11.96
CA GLU A 9 3.00 19.54 12.72
C GLU A 9 1.75 18.89 12.09
N LEU A 10 0.82 19.71 11.60
CA LEU A 10 -0.36 19.20 10.89
C LEU A 10 0.02 18.49 9.59
N LEU A 11 1.05 18.97 8.87
CA LEU A 11 1.52 18.31 7.66
C LEU A 11 2.19 16.98 7.96
N GLU A 12 2.99 16.91 9.03
CA GLU A 12 3.62 15.67 9.49
C GLU A 12 2.56 14.64 9.89
N GLU A 13 1.55 15.03 10.68
CA GLU A 13 0.42 14.17 11.05
C GLU A 13 -0.35 13.66 9.83
N LEU A 14 -0.57 14.52 8.83
CA LEU A 14 -1.26 14.13 7.59
C LEU A 14 -0.45 13.10 6.78
N VAL A 15 0.88 13.24 6.73
CA VAL A 15 1.76 12.28 6.08
C VAL A 15 1.72 10.94 6.81
N ASP A 16 1.82 10.95 8.14
CA ASP A 16 1.78 9.74 8.97
C ASP A 16 0.43 9.00 8.82
N LEU A 17 -0.68 9.74 8.87
CA LEU A 17 -2.02 9.19 8.65
C LEU A 17 -2.14 8.58 7.25
N LYS A 18 -1.57 9.23 6.23
CA LYS A 18 -1.62 8.71 4.86
C LYS A 18 -0.77 7.45 4.71
N LEU A 19 0.43 7.42 5.28
CA LEU A 19 1.29 6.23 5.25
C LEU A 19 0.64 5.05 5.97
N LYS A 20 0.08 5.28 7.16
CA LYS A 20 -0.67 4.26 7.90
C LYS A 20 -1.80 3.68 7.06
N PHE A 21 -2.60 4.53 6.42
CA PHE A 21 -3.67 4.08 5.53
C PHE A 21 -3.14 3.18 4.41
N LEU A 22 -2.01 3.52 3.78
CA LEU A 22 -1.43 2.71 2.70
C LEU A 22 -0.98 1.33 3.22
N TYR A 23 -0.38 1.26 4.41
CA TYR A 23 -0.03 -0.02 5.05
C TYR A 23 -1.26 -0.85 5.40
N ASP A 24 -2.29 -0.23 5.98
CA ASP A 24 -3.55 -0.91 6.31
C ASP A 24 -4.23 -1.52 5.07
N GLU A 25 -4.15 -0.86 3.90
CA GLU A 25 -4.66 -1.41 2.65
C GLU A 25 -3.84 -2.60 2.14
N ILE A 26 -2.51 -2.57 2.28
CA ILE A 26 -1.65 -3.72 1.95
C ILE A 26 -2.02 -4.91 2.86
N ASP A 27 -2.14 -4.68 4.17
CA ASP A 27 -2.44 -5.72 5.15
C ASP A 27 -3.81 -6.36 4.91
N LYS A 28 -4.82 -5.58 4.51
CA LYS A 28 -6.14 -6.11 4.12
C LYS A 28 -6.07 -7.07 2.94
N ILE A 29 -5.29 -6.71 1.91
CA ILE A 29 -5.11 -7.56 0.73
C ILE A 29 -4.34 -8.83 1.11
N LEU A 30 -3.27 -8.71 1.88
CA LEU A 30 -2.49 -9.87 2.33
C LEU A 30 -3.33 -10.82 3.19
N ALA A 31 -4.12 -10.28 4.12
CA ALA A 31 -5.04 -11.06 4.95
C ALA A 31 -6.10 -11.80 4.12
N LYS A 32 -6.65 -11.17 3.07
CA LYS A 32 -7.59 -11.81 2.14
C LYS A 32 -7.00 -13.09 1.52
N TRP A 33 -5.71 -13.09 1.21
CA TRP A 33 -5.02 -14.23 0.59
C TRP A 33 -4.25 -15.11 1.58
N SER A 34 -4.31 -14.82 2.87
CA SER A 34 -3.53 -15.51 3.93
C SER A 34 -2.01 -15.43 3.75
N TYR A 35 -1.51 -14.27 3.33
CA TYR A 35 -0.07 -13.98 3.22
C TYR A 35 0.38 -13.02 4.32
N GLU A 36 1.65 -13.14 4.71
CA GLU A 36 2.30 -12.20 5.65
C GLU A 36 3.31 -11.28 4.94
N SER A 37 3.72 -11.65 3.71
CA SER A 37 4.74 -10.94 2.95
C SER A 37 4.21 -10.47 1.60
N PRO A 38 4.24 -9.16 1.31
CA PRO A 38 3.95 -8.63 -0.01
C PRO A 38 4.83 -9.25 -1.10
N THR A 39 6.12 -9.47 -0.81
CA THR A 39 7.05 -10.02 -1.79
C THR A 39 6.68 -11.45 -2.17
N GLN A 40 6.35 -12.29 -1.17
CA GLN A 40 5.94 -13.67 -1.42
C GLN A 40 4.61 -13.71 -2.19
N PHE A 41 3.64 -12.89 -1.78
CA PHE A 41 2.35 -12.78 -2.47
C PHE A 41 2.50 -12.39 -3.95
N LEU A 42 3.33 -11.38 -4.23
CA LEU A 42 3.59 -10.93 -5.60
C LEU A 42 4.30 -12.01 -6.44
N GLN A 43 5.24 -12.75 -5.84
CA GLN A 43 5.93 -13.85 -6.52
C GLN A 43 4.97 -14.98 -6.87
N ASP A 44 4.15 -15.42 -5.90
CA ASP A 44 3.22 -16.54 -6.09
C ASP A 44 2.10 -16.20 -7.08
N THR A 45 1.64 -14.94 -7.07
CA THR A 45 0.70 -14.44 -8.10
C THR A 45 1.34 -14.45 -9.48
N LYS A 46 2.60 -13.98 -9.60
CA LYS A 46 3.33 -13.98 -10.89
C LYS A 46 3.59 -15.39 -11.42
N SER A 47 3.81 -16.35 -10.52
CA SER A 47 4.01 -17.76 -10.86
C SER A 47 2.71 -18.51 -11.16
N GLY A 48 1.55 -17.89 -10.97
CA GLY A 48 0.23 -18.51 -11.18
C GLY A 48 -0.15 -19.52 -10.11
N ILE A 49 0.47 -19.48 -8.93
CA ILE A 49 0.13 -20.36 -7.79
C ILE A 49 -1.22 -19.96 -7.20
N ILE A 50 -1.52 -18.65 -7.22
CA ILE A 50 -2.77 -18.09 -6.76
C ILE A 50 -3.52 -17.54 -7.97
N GLU A 51 -4.59 -18.23 -8.35
CA GLU A 51 -5.45 -17.77 -9.44
C GLU A 51 -6.28 -16.56 -8.99
N GLU A 52 -6.63 -15.69 -9.96
CA GLU A 52 -7.45 -14.48 -9.75
C GLU A 52 -6.89 -13.38 -8.84
N ALA A 53 -5.67 -13.56 -8.30
CA ALA A 53 -5.00 -12.57 -7.44
C ALA A 53 -4.35 -11.40 -8.20
N GLU A 54 -4.37 -11.38 -9.54
CA GLU A 54 -3.63 -10.42 -10.37
C GLU A 54 -3.99 -8.95 -10.07
N ASN A 55 -5.28 -8.64 -9.91
CA ASN A 55 -5.72 -7.27 -9.61
C ASN A 55 -5.21 -6.78 -8.24
N ASP A 56 -5.20 -7.68 -7.25
CA ASP A 56 -4.72 -7.39 -5.90
C ASP A 56 -3.19 -7.26 -5.88
N ALA A 57 -2.48 -8.07 -6.69
CA ALA A 57 -1.03 -7.95 -6.88
C ALA A 57 -0.64 -6.63 -7.57
N ILE A 58 -1.39 -6.19 -8.58
CA ILE A 58 -1.19 -4.86 -9.19
C ILE A 58 -1.38 -3.76 -8.15
N THR A 59 -2.41 -3.88 -7.30
CA THR A 59 -2.71 -2.92 -6.24
C THR A 59 -1.56 -2.84 -5.24
N ILE A 60 -1.10 -3.97 -4.68
CA ILE A 60 0.04 -4.01 -3.75
C ILE A 60 1.31 -3.41 -4.38
N ASN A 61 1.62 -3.77 -5.63
CA ASN A 61 2.79 -3.25 -6.32
C ASN A 61 2.73 -1.72 -6.50
N TYR A 62 1.55 -1.17 -6.76
CA TYR A 62 1.35 0.27 -6.83
C TYR A 62 1.49 0.95 -5.46
N LEU A 63 0.89 0.38 -4.41
CA LEU A 63 1.00 0.91 -3.04
C LEU A 63 2.44 0.93 -2.54
N ILE A 64 3.22 -0.13 -2.78
CA ILE A 64 4.64 -0.19 -2.43
C ILE A 64 5.44 0.91 -3.15
N LYS A 65 5.15 1.17 -4.43
CA LYS A 65 5.80 2.25 -5.19
C LYS A 65 5.50 3.63 -4.63
N ILE A 66 4.30 3.87 -4.09
CA ILE A 66 3.96 5.14 -3.45
C ILE A 66 4.75 5.30 -2.14
N ILE A 67 4.86 4.24 -1.34
CA ILE A 67 5.54 4.28 -0.04
C ILE A 67 7.06 4.45 -0.19
N ALA A 68 7.66 3.83 -1.22
CA ALA A 68 9.10 3.86 -1.47
C ALA A 68 9.61 5.13 -2.19
N CYS A 69 8.73 6.08 -2.50
CA CYS A 69 9.03 7.30 -3.24
C CYS A 69 9.28 8.49 -2.29
#